data_AF-A0A1F8NY00-F1
#
_entry.id   AF-A0A1F8NY00-F1
#
_cell.length_a   1.000
_cell.length_b   1.000
_cell.length_c   1.000
_cell.angle_alpha   90.00
_cell.angle_beta   90.00
_cell.angle_gamma   90.00
#
_symmetry.space_group_name_H-M   'P 1'
#
loop_
_entity.id
_entity.type
_entity.pdbx_description
1 polymer ?
#
loop_
_entity_poly.entity_id
_entity_poly.type
_entity_poly.pdbx_seq_one_letter_code
_entity_poly.pdbx_strand_id
1 'polypeptide(L)' 'MLSKQTYTYKTVQGCEIQADVYRMPDDVIRPVILWLHGGALIFGDRNTLSPEQLERYVKAGYTILPPR' A
#
# COMPACT_ATOMS: atom_id res chain seq x y z
N MET A 1 6.25 -0.96 -15.62
CA MET A 1 4.96 -1.50 -15.13
C MET A 1 4.98 -1.45 -13.60
N LEU A 2 3.87 -1.10 -12.95
CA LEU A 2 3.79 -1.00 -11.49
C LEU A 2 4.10 -2.35 -10.83
N SER A 3 4.97 -2.39 -9.83
CA SER A 3 5.22 -3.59 -9.03
C SER A 3 4.36 -3.55 -7.76
N LYS A 4 3.71 -4.67 -7.44
CA LYS A 4 3.00 -4.91 -6.17
C LYS A 4 3.67 -6.06 -5.43
N GLN A 5 4.03 -5.84 -4.17
CA GLN A 5 4.54 -6.89 -3.28
C GLN A 5 3.84 -6.82 -1.93
N THR A 6 3.52 -7.95 -1.32
CA THR A 6 2.89 -8.01 0.01
C THR A 6 3.93 -8.47 1.03
N TYR A 7 4.02 -7.76 2.16
CA TYR A 7 4.93 -8.09 3.25
C TYR A 7 4.17 -8.20 4.57
N THR A 8 4.47 -9.25 5.35
CA THR A 8 4.11 -9.30 6.77
C THR A 8 5.13 -8.45 7.53
N TYR A 9 4.70 -7.28 8.03
CA TYR A 9 5.58 -6.36 8.75
C TYR A 9 5.52 -6.55 10.26
N LYS A 10 4.49 -7.24 10.76
CA LYS A 10 4.35 -7.56 12.17
C LYS A 10 3.55 -8.84 12.34
N THR A 11 3.96 -9.66 13.30
CA THR A 11 3.15 -10.79 13.77
C THR A 11 2.83 -10.58 15.25
N VAL A 12 1.55 -10.63 15.62
CA VAL A 12 1.09 -10.46 17.00
C VAL A 12 0.06 -11.54 17.32
N GLN A 13 0.32 -12.37 18.33
CA GLN A 13 -0.60 -13.42 18.77
C GLN A 13 -1.06 -14.34 17.61
N GLY A 14 -0.16 -14.67 16.69
CA GLY A 14 -0.47 -15.47 15.51
C GLY A 14 -1.18 -14.73 14.38
N CYS A 15 -1.51 -13.44 14.55
CA CYS A 15 -2.04 -12.59 13.49
C CYS A 15 -0.89 -11.97 12.68
N GLU A 16 -0.86 -12.22 11.38
CA GLU A 16 0.02 -11.54 10.44
C GLU A 16 -0.61 -10.22 9.98
N ILE A 17 0.08 -9.13 10.30
CA ILE A 17 -0.27 -7.78 9.88
C ILE A 17 0.57 -7.47 8.64
N GLN A 18 -0.11 -7.18 7.54
CA GLN A 18 0.48 -7.15 6.21
C GLN A 18 0.36 -5.77 5.58
N ALA A 19 1.26 -5.42 4.68
CA ALA A 19 1.10 -4.25 3.82
C ALA A 19 1.43 -4.60 2.39
N ASP A 20 0.67 -4.05 1.45
CA ASP A 20 1.06 -4.06 0.04
C ASP A 20 1.98 -2.87 -0.23
N VAL A 21 2.99 -3.06 -1.07
CA VAL A 21 3.91 -2.01 -1.53
C VAL A 21 3.72 -1.87 -3.03
N TYR A 22 3.25 -0.71 -3.44
CA TYR A 22 3.12 -0.33 -4.84
C TYR A 22 4.21 0.69 -5.18
N ARG A 23 5.17 0.27 -6.00
CA ARG A 23 6.30 1.12 -6.41
C ARG A 23 6.72 0.89 -7.85
N MET A 24 7.53 1.81 -8.36
CA MET A 24 8.30 1.58 -9.59
C MET A 24 9.27 0.40 -9.37
N PRO A 25 9.51 -0.45 -10.39
CA PRO A 25 10.38 -1.62 -10.28
C PRO A 25 11.86 -1.20 -10.35
N ASP A 26 12.27 -0.30 -9.45
CA ASP A 26 13.62 0.22 -9.29
C ASP A 26 13.99 0.28 -7.80
N ASP A 27 15.26 0.55 -7.50
CA ASP A 27 15.76 0.68 -6.12
C ASP A 27 15.94 2.14 -5.69
N VAL A 28 15.21 3.05 -6.33
CA VAL A 28 15.28 4.48 -6.00
C VAL A 28 14.47 4.75 -4.73
N ILE A 29 15.07 5.47 -3.77
CA ILE A 29 14.39 5.92 -2.56
C ILE A 29 13.37 7.01 -2.90
N ARG A 30 12.13 6.81 -2.46
CA ARG A 30 10.98 7.67 -2.76
C ARG A 30 10.19 7.98 -1.50
N PRO A 31 9.53 9.15 -1.41
CA PRO A 31 8.56 9.41 -0.35
C PRO A 31 7.43 8.37 -0.38
N VAL A 32 6.95 7.99 0.80
CA VAL A 32 5.90 6.97 0.96
C VAL A 32 4.59 7.63 1.35
N ILE A 33 3.49 7.23 0.72
CA ILE A 33 2.14 7.52 1.15
C ILE A 33 1.61 6.27 1.87
N LEU A 34 1.43 6.38 3.19
CA LEU A 34 0.65 5.43 3.96
C LEU A 34 -0.84 5.68 3.67
N TRP A 35 -1.49 4.75 2.98
CA TRP A 35 -2.88 4.92 2.56
C TRP A 35 -3.80 4.11 3.48
N LEU A 36 -4.70 4.79 4.18
CA LEU A 36 -5.68 4.17 5.07
C LEU A 36 -7.06 4.33 4.46
N HIS A 37 -7.76 3.20 4.27
CA HIS A 37 -9.12 3.21 3.75
C HIS A 37 -10.12 3.84 4.74
N GLY A 38 -11.25 4.30 4.22
CA GLY A 38 -12.40 4.73 5.05
C GLY A 38 -13.19 3.55 5.61
N GLY A 39 -14.41 3.79 6.12
CA GLY A 39 -15.28 2.72 6.65
C GLY A 39 -15.28 2.60 8.17
N ALA A 40 -14.86 3.67 8.85
CA ALA A 40 -15.02 3.86 10.30
C ALA A 40 -14.45 2.74 11.17
N LEU A 41 -13.39 2.05 10.70
CA LEU A 41 -12.76 0.91 11.36
C LEU A 41 -13.67 -0.34 11.47
N ILE A 42 -14.80 -0.38 10.78
CA ILE A 42 -15.73 -1.51 10.79
C ILE A 42 -15.67 -2.28 9.46
N PHE A 43 -15.54 -1.55 8.35
CA PHE A 43 -15.52 -2.13 7.00
C PHE A 43 -14.44 -1.48 6.13
N GLY A 44 -14.18 -2.11 4.98
CA GLY A 44 -13.21 -1.68 3.99
C GLY A 44 -12.01 -2.61 3.89
N ASP A 45 -11.28 -2.48 2.79
CA ASP A 45 -10.06 -3.24 2.54
C ASP A 45 -9.07 -2.43 1.70
N ARG A 46 -7.82 -2.88 1.67
CA ARG A 46 -6.70 -2.22 0.98
C ARG A 46 -6.83 -2.11 -0.55
N ASN A 47 -7.76 -2.83 -1.17
CA ASN A 47 -8.04 -2.75 -2.61
C ASN A 47 -9.09 -1.68 -2.95
N THR A 48 -9.60 -0.94 -1.95
CA THR A 48 -10.54 0.17 -2.19
C THR A 48 -9.86 1.44 -2.73
N LEU A 49 -8.52 1.47 -2.78
CA LEU A 49 -7.78 2.51 -3.48
C LEU A 49 -8.03 2.40 -5.00
N SER A 50 -8.50 3.48 -5.62
CA SER A 50 -8.78 3.44 -7.06
C SER A 50 -7.50 3.27 -7.88
N PRO A 51 -7.52 2.47 -8.97
CA PRO A 51 -6.35 2.28 -9.83
C PRO A 51 -5.80 3.59 -10.40
N GLU A 52 -6.69 4.55 -10.73
CA GLU A 52 -6.28 5.86 -11.23
C GLU A 52 -5.50 6.68 -10.19
N GLN A 53 -5.96 6.68 -8.93
CA GLN A 53 -5.25 7.38 -7.84
C GLN A 53 -3.89 6.73 -7.59
N LEU A 54 -3.85 5.41 -7.53
CA LEU A 54 -2.62 4.64 -7.37
C LEU A 54 -1.60 4.97 -8.46
N GLU A 55 -2.02 4.93 -9.72
CA GLU A 55 -1.16 5.28 -10.86
C GLU A 55 -0.68 6.72 -10.80
N ARG A 56 -1.57 7.66 -10.46
CA ARG A 56 -1.24 9.08 -10.36
C ARG A 56 -0.14 9.32 -9.34
N TYR A 57 -0.25 8.72 -8.15
CA TYR A 57 0.77 8.90 -7.11
C TYR A 57 2.09 8.24 -7.46
N VAL A 58 2.07 7.04 -8.04
CA VAL A 58 3.31 6.37 -8.44
C VAL A 58 4.00 7.12 -9.57
N LYS A 59 3.26 7.63 -10.57
CA LYS A 59 3.81 8.49 -11.63
C LYS A 59 4.37 9.80 -11.08
N ALA A 60 3.80 10.32 -10.00
CA ALA A 60 4.33 11.48 -9.27
C ALA A 60 5.56 11.17 -8.41
N GLY A 61 6.03 9.92 -8.38
CA GLY A 61 7.26 9.52 -7.69
C GLY A 61 7.07 9.04 -6.25
N TYR A 62 5.83 8.75 -5.83
CA TYR A 62 5.53 8.17 -4.51
C TYR A 62 5.50 6.65 -4.54
N THR A 63 5.84 6.02 -3.42
CA THR A 63 5.50 4.62 -3.13
C THR A 63 4.21 4.59 -2.32
N ILE A 64 3.28 3.70 -2.65
CA ILE A 64 2.00 3.57 -1.93
C ILE A 64 1.99 2.33 -1.05
N LEU A 65 1.60 2.50 0.20
CA LEU A 65 1.62 1.47 1.23
C LEU A 65 0.25 1.38 1.91
N PRO A 66 -0.68 0.53 1.43
CA PRO A 66 -1.91 0.25 2.17
C PRO A 66 -1.76 -0.98 3.09
N PRO A 67 -1.96 -0.84 4.41
CA PRO A 67 -1.87 -1.94 5.38
C PRO A 67 -3.18 -2.75 5.50
N ARG A 68 -3.07 -3.95 6.09
CA ARG A 68 -4.12 -4.84 6.60
C ARG A 68 -3.96 -4.96 8.10
#